data_AF-A0A7S2DZH9-F1
#
_entry.id   AF-A0A7S2DZH9-F1
#
_cell.length_a   1.000
_cell.length_b   1.000
_cell.length_c   1.000
_cell.angle_alpha   90.00
_cell.angle_beta   90.00
_cell.angle_gamma   90.00
#
_symmetry.space_group_name_H-M   'P 1'
#
loop_
_entity.id
_entity.type
_entity.pdbx_description
1 polymer ?
#
loop_
_entity_poly.entity_id
_entity_poly.type
_entity_poly.pdbx_seq_one_letter_code
_entity_poly.pdbx_strand_id
1 'polypeptide(L)'
;VKTIRSCLRTGKADKQVQSTPHVVVLSRRFYTTQLRPLLTRWALLWLNMSGCTLDDSATTLDYLTRGPAGAPEAAAQAKENLGDDQMKMLNLCYDWLSSLVPHCLAKIDRVNFGLLSPDDLARALARDPKMPRSRRLVAVPFVGKDVPTAASEFSHPDVVIGMTILAYRYEGLRPSDFRAIMRQLYEEMSEEQGPYGKRP
;
A
#
# COMPACT_ATOMS: atom_id res chain seq x y z
N VAL A 1 -3.80 10.49 -23.66
CA VAL A 1 -3.49 10.73 -22.23
C VAL A 1 -2.54 9.65 -21.73
N LYS A 2 -1.39 10.02 -21.13
CA LYS A 2 -0.44 9.03 -20.59
C LYS A 2 -1.09 8.34 -19.38
N THR A 3 -1.30 7.02 -19.46
CA THR A 3 -1.90 6.22 -18.38
C THR A 3 -0.82 5.45 -17.62
N ILE A 4 -1.11 5.04 -16.37
CA ILE A 4 -0.21 4.18 -15.58
C ILE A 4 0.11 2.90 -16.37
N ARG A 5 -0.90 2.27 -16.99
CA ARG A 5 -0.71 1.07 -17.82
C ARG A 5 0.28 1.28 -18.96
N SER A 6 0.15 2.38 -19.71
CA SER A 6 1.11 2.70 -20.79
C SER A 6 2.52 2.98 -20.24
N CYS A 7 2.62 3.68 -19.10
CA CYS A 7 3.89 3.99 -18.45
C CYS A 7 4.64 2.71 -18.03
N LEU A 8 3.93 1.75 -17.42
CA LEU A 8 4.51 0.47 -17.02
C LEU A 8 4.93 -0.39 -18.23
N ARG A 9 4.18 -0.36 -19.34
CA ARG A 9 4.58 -1.05 -20.58
C ARG A 9 5.88 -0.50 -21.16
N THR A 10 6.02 0.83 -21.23
CA THR A 10 7.26 1.48 -21.67
C THR A 10 8.40 1.16 -20.71
N GLY A 11 8.17 1.28 -19.40
CA GLY A 11 9.16 0.93 -18.38
C GLY A 11 9.63 -0.52 -18.47
N LYS A 12 8.76 -1.45 -18.84
CA LYS A 12 9.13 -2.85 -19.10
C LYS A 12 10.03 -3.00 -20.33
N ALA A 13 9.68 -2.34 -21.43
CA ALA A 13 10.50 -2.35 -22.65
C ALA A 13 11.90 -1.79 -22.40
N ASP A 14 11.99 -0.73 -21.59
CA ASP A 14 13.24 -0.04 -21.22
C ASP A 14 13.97 -0.70 -20.03
N LYS A 15 13.53 -1.88 -19.59
CA LYS A 15 14.09 -2.64 -18.45
C LYS A 15 14.15 -1.84 -17.13
N GLN A 16 13.25 -0.87 -16.97
CA GLN A 16 13.08 -0.09 -15.74
C GLN A 16 12.06 -0.72 -14.77
N VAL A 17 11.22 -1.63 -15.29
CA VAL A 17 10.17 -2.35 -14.55
C VAL A 17 10.18 -3.81 -14.98
N GLN A 18 10.03 -4.72 -14.03
CA GLN A 18 9.71 -6.12 -14.26
C GLN A 18 8.20 -6.33 -14.02
N SER A 19 7.56 -7.19 -14.80
CA SER A 19 6.10 -7.45 -14.69
C SER A 19 5.76 -8.89 -14.30
N THR A 20 6.76 -9.76 -14.18
CA THR A 20 6.60 -11.20 -13.93
C THR A 20 7.52 -11.56 -12.76
N PRO A 21 7.02 -12.18 -11.68
CA PRO A 21 5.65 -12.65 -11.48
C PRO A 21 4.62 -11.52 -11.28
N HIS A 22 5.07 -10.35 -10.81
CA HIS A 22 4.25 -9.15 -10.63
C HIS A 22 5.04 -7.89 -10.99
N VAL A 23 4.43 -6.72 -10.81
CA VAL A 23 5.10 -5.43 -11.06
C VAL A 23 6.18 -5.19 -10.01
N VAL A 24 7.41 -4.96 -10.47
CA VAL A 24 8.55 -4.57 -9.65
C VAL A 24 9.26 -3.39 -10.31
N VAL A 25 9.43 -2.29 -9.59
CA VAL A 25 10.12 -1.09 -10.05
C VAL A 25 11.62 -1.26 -9.82
N LEU A 26 12.39 -1.35 -10.89
CA LEU A 26 13.85 -1.58 -10.84
C LEU A 26 14.64 -0.27 -10.75
N SER A 27 14.07 0.83 -11.24
CA SER A 27 14.73 2.12 -11.36
C SER A 27 14.00 3.23 -10.61
N ARG A 28 14.70 3.81 -9.63
CA ARG A 28 14.19 4.97 -8.88
C ARG A 28 13.97 6.19 -9.77
N ARG A 29 14.84 6.39 -10.77
CA ARG A 29 14.68 7.49 -11.75
C ARG A 29 13.39 7.32 -12.56
N PHE A 30 13.11 6.11 -13.05
CA PHE A 30 11.86 5.83 -13.76
C PHE A 30 10.64 6.12 -12.89
N TYR A 31 10.66 5.66 -11.64
CA TYR A 31 9.59 5.95 -10.69
C TYR A 31 9.36 7.46 -10.55
N THR A 32 10.40 8.21 -10.18
CA THR A 32 10.27 9.64 -9.87
C THR A 32 9.88 10.47 -11.08
N THR A 33 10.42 10.17 -12.27
CA THR A 33 10.22 11.00 -13.48
C THR A 33 8.98 10.63 -14.29
N GLN A 34 8.54 9.38 -14.25
CA GLN A 34 7.48 8.89 -15.14
C GLN A 34 6.26 8.35 -14.41
N LEU A 35 6.46 7.56 -13.35
CA LEU A 35 5.35 6.90 -12.66
C LEU A 35 4.73 7.79 -11.58
N ARG A 36 5.56 8.44 -10.76
CA ARG A 36 5.15 9.30 -9.65
C ARG A 36 4.19 10.41 -10.10
N PRO A 37 4.43 11.18 -11.19
CA PRO A 37 3.49 12.22 -11.60
C PRO A 37 2.08 11.69 -11.92
N LEU A 38 1.99 10.46 -12.43
CA LEU A 38 0.71 9.81 -12.67
C LEU A 38 0.05 9.40 -11.35
N LEU A 39 0.81 8.83 -10.41
CA LEU A 39 0.33 8.46 -9.08
C LEU A 39 -0.10 9.69 -8.26
N THR A 40 0.61 10.82 -8.39
CA THR A 40 0.26 12.08 -7.74
C THR A 40 -1.16 12.54 -8.10
N ARG A 41 -1.54 12.43 -9.38
CA ARG A 41 -2.90 12.77 -9.82
C ARG A 41 -3.96 11.84 -9.25
N TRP A 42 -3.66 10.55 -9.14
CA TRP A 42 -4.55 9.58 -8.48
C TRP A 42 -4.65 9.84 -6.98
N ALA A 43 -3.54 10.21 -6.33
CA ALA A 43 -3.54 10.57 -4.92
C ALA A 43 -4.37 11.84 -4.67
N LEU A 44 -4.30 12.83 -5.56
CA LEU A 44 -5.15 14.03 -5.47
C LEU A 44 -6.65 13.69 -5.59
N LEU A 45 -7.02 12.80 -6.50
CA LEU A 45 -8.40 12.32 -6.61
C LEU A 45 -8.85 11.64 -5.31
N TRP A 46 -8.01 10.76 -4.76
CA TRP A 46 -8.29 10.08 -3.50
C TRP A 46 -8.42 11.06 -2.34
N LEU A 47 -7.52 12.04 -2.21
CA LEU A 47 -7.58 13.07 -1.18
C LEU A 47 -8.91 13.84 -1.22
N ASN A 48 -9.37 14.22 -2.42
CA ASN A 48 -10.66 14.88 -2.60
C ASN A 48 -11.83 13.98 -2.18
N MET A 49 -11.80 12.69 -2.53
CA MET A 49 -12.81 11.72 -2.09
C MET A 49 -12.79 11.49 -0.58
N SER A 50 -11.64 11.64 0.06
CA SER A 50 -11.45 11.53 1.51
C SER A 50 -11.76 12.82 2.28
N GLY A 51 -12.30 13.85 1.61
CA GLY A 51 -12.72 15.11 2.24
C GLY A 51 -11.63 16.18 2.34
N CYS A 52 -10.44 15.97 1.75
CA CYS A 52 -9.48 17.06 1.51
C CYS A 52 -9.87 17.77 0.21
N THR A 53 -10.67 18.83 0.29
CA THR A 53 -11.04 19.66 -0.86
C THR A 53 -9.82 20.43 -1.37
N LEU A 54 -9.15 19.84 -2.35
CA LEU A 54 -7.91 20.35 -2.94
C LEU A 54 -8.14 20.58 -4.43
N ASP A 55 -7.71 21.74 -4.92
CA ASP A 55 -7.77 22.04 -6.34
C ASP A 55 -6.73 21.24 -7.14
N ASP A 56 -7.01 21.01 -8.44
CA ASP A 56 -6.01 20.49 -9.40
C ASP A 56 -5.10 21.64 -9.88
N SER A 57 -4.64 22.46 -8.94
CA SER A 57 -3.70 23.53 -9.22
C SER A 57 -2.28 22.99 -9.34
N ALA A 58 -1.44 23.76 -10.05
CA ALA A 58 -0.01 23.48 -10.09
C ALA A 58 0.61 23.45 -8.68
N THR A 59 0.10 24.28 -7.76
CA THR A 59 0.57 24.39 -6.38
C THR A 59 0.32 23.10 -5.58
N THR A 60 -0.87 22.52 -5.67
CA THR A 60 -1.21 21.26 -4.97
C THR A 60 -0.39 20.08 -5.50
N LEU A 61 -0.26 19.97 -6.82
CA LEU A 61 0.57 18.93 -7.44
C LEU A 61 2.04 19.07 -7.08
N ASP A 62 2.51 20.31 -6.96
CA ASP A 62 3.86 20.64 -6.56
C ASP A 62 4.13 20.25 -5.10
N TYR A 63 3.18 20.49 -4.19
CA TYR A 63 3.24 19.99 -2.82
C TYR A 63 3.38 18.46 -2.77
N LEU A 64 2.52 17.72 -3.46
CA LEU A 64 2.57 16.25 -3.48
C LEU A 64 3.84 15.69 -4.14
N THR A 65 4.55 16.51 -4.92
CA THR A 65 5.79 16.11 -5.62
C THR A 65 7.05 16.49 -4.86
N ARG A 66 7.09 17.66 -4.22
CA ARG A 66 8.30 18.19 -3.55
C ARG A 66 8.19 18.25 -2.02
N GLY A 67 6.98 18.13 -1.48
CA GLY A 67 6.70 18.15 -0.05
C GLY A 67 6.85 19.54 0.56
N PRO A 68 6.66 19.66 1.89
CA PRO A 68 6.65 20.95 2.57
C PRO A 68 7.99 21.71 2.48
N ALA A 69 9.11 20.98 2.54
CA ALA A 69 10.45 21.59 2.43
C ALA A 69 10.79 21.99 0.99
N GLY A 70 10.25 21.27 0.00
CA GLY A 70 10.54 21.52 -1.40
C GLY A 70 9.61 22.52 -2.06
N ALA A 71 8.40 22.73 -1.52
CA ALA A 71 7.39 23.67 -2.02
C ALA A 71 6.81 24.52 -0.87
N PRO A 72 7.58 25.46 -0.30
CA PRO A 72 7.18 26.21 0.89
C PRO A 72 5.95 27.10 0.66
N GLU A 73 5.79 27.69 -0.52
CA GLU A 73 4.61 28.48 -0.88
C GLU A 73 3.34 27.62 -0.89
N ALA A 74 3.43 26.43 -1.50
CA ALA A 74 2.33 25.47 -1.50
C ALA A 74 1.99 24.98 -0.09
N ALA A 75 3.01 24.79 0.75
CA ALA A 75 2.84 24.39 2.14
C ALA A 75 2.13 25.47 2.98
N ALA A 76 2.47 26.74 2.77
CA ALA A 76 1.81 27.87 3.42
C ALA A 76 0.33 27.93 3.01
N GLN A 77 0.05 27.86 1.70
CA GLN A 77 -1.32 27.88 1.19
C GLN A 77 -2.15 26.68 1.68
N ALA A 78 -1.57 25.48 1.70
CA ALA A 78 -2.25 24.29 2.23
C ALA A 78 -2.56 24.45 3.72
N LYS A 79 -1.64 25.03 4.50
CA LYS A 79 -1.82 25.26 5.94
C LYS A 79 -2.89 26.32 6.26
N GLU A 80 -3.08 27.30 5.38
CA GLU A 80 -4.14 28.31 5.53
C GLU A 80 -5.52 27.74 5.19
N ASN A 81 -5.60 26.82 4.23
CA ASN A 81 -6.88 26.33 3.68
C ASN A 81 -7.35 24.99 4.26
N LEU A 82 -6.46 24.20 4.86
CA LEU A 82 -6.77 22.87 5.37
C LEU A 82 -6.76 22.83 6.90
N GLY A 83 -7.66 22.00 7.46
CA GLY A 83 -7.60 21.62 8.87
C GLY A 83 -6.40 20.72 9.17
N ASP A 84 -6.13 20.53 10.46
CA ASP A 84 -4.99 19.74 10.94
C ASP A 84 -5.00 18.28 10.42
N ASP A 85 -6.15 17.61 10.47
CA ASP A 85 -6.29 16.23 9.99
C ASP A 85 -6.10 16.12 8.47
N GLN A 86 -6.62 17.08 7.71
CA GLN A 86 -6.45 17.16 6.26
C GLN A 86 -4.99 17.39 5.90
N MET A 87 -4.28 18.25 6.65
CA MET A 87 -2.87 18.51 6.47
C MET A 87 -2.01 17.28 6.79
N LYS A 88 -2.33 16.54 7.85
CA LYS A 88 -1.70 15.25 8.17
C LYS A 88 -1.91 14.24 7.05
N MET A 89 -3.12 14.15 6.49
CA MET A 89 -3.41 13.26 5.36
C MET A 89 -2.65 13.65 4.10
N LEU A 90 -2.53 14.95 3.81
CA LEU A 90 -1.73 15.46 2.69
C LEU A 90 -0.23 15.13 2.85
N ASN A 91 0.31 15.31 4.06
CA ASN A 91 1.69 14.92 4.39
C ASN A 91 1.93 13.43 4.21
N LEU A 92 1.03 12.61 4.76
CA LEU A 92 1.11 11.16 4.62
C LEU A 92 1.08 10.75 3.14
N CYS A 93 0.21 11.35 2.32
CA CYS A 93 0.19 11.10 0.88
C CYS A 93 1.52 11.44 0.20
N TYR A 94 2.14 12.57 0.56
CA TYR A 94 3.47 12.92 0.07
C TYR A 94 4.53 11.88 0.46
N ASP A 95 4.55 11.42 1.72
CA ASP A 95 5.50 10.42 2.21
C ASP A 95 5.33 9.08 1.50
N TRP A 96 4.09 8.68 1.25
CA TRP A 96 3.78 7.50 0.45
C TRP A 96 4.32 7.63 -0.98
N LEU A 97 4.01 8.73 -1.67
CA LEU A 97 4.45 8.95 -3.04
C LEU A 97 5.96 9.10 -3.18
N SER A 98 6.64 9.68 -2.20
CA SER A 98 8.08 9.98 -2.27
C SER A 98 8.96 8.80 -1.85
N SER A 99 8.51 8.01 -0.88
CA SER A 99 9.36 7.07 -0.16
C SER A 99 8.76 5.66 -0.03
N LEU A 100 7.52 5.52 0.44
CA LEU A 100 6.96 4.20 0.78
C LEU A 100 6.55 3.41 -0.46
N VAL A 101 5.80 3.99 -1.39
CA VAL A 101 5.40 3.32 -2.64
C VAL A 101 6.61 2.84 -3.45
N PRO A 102 7.65 3.66 -3.74
CA PRO A 102 8.79 3.17 -4.49
C PRO A 102 9.58 2.11 -3.72
N HIS A 103 9.63 2.19 -2.39
CA HIS A 103 10.24 1.14 -1.57
C HIS A 103 9.49 -0.18 -1.70
N CYS A 104 8.17 -0.17 -1.52
CA CYS A 104 7.32 -1.36 -1.61
C CYS A 104 7.33 -1.99 -3.01
N LEU A 105 7.17 -1.16 -4.05
CA LEU A 105 7.17 -1.63 -5.44
C LEU A 105 8.54 -2.13 -5.91
N ALA A 106 9.64 -1.83 -5.22
CA ALA A 106 10.96 -2.36 -5.55
C ALA A 106 11.20 -3.76 -4.96
N LYS A 107 10.31 -4.28 -4.12
CA LYS A 107 10.45 -5.59 -3.49
C LYS A 107 9.71 -6.67 -4.27
N ILE A 108 10.25 -7.89 -4.19
CA ILE A 108 9.72 -9.07 -4.84
C ILE A 108 8.99 -9.91 -3.79
N ASP A 109 7.72 -10.19 -4.05
CA ASP A 109 6.89 -11.09 -3.25
C ASP A 109 7.47 -12.51 -3.27
N ARG A 110 7.31 -13.23 -2.17
CA ARG A 110 7.92 -14.55 -1.90
C ARG A 110 9.47 -14.56 -1.90
N VAL A 111 10.15 -13.42 -2.01
CA VAL A 111 11.62 -13.32 -1.94
C VAL A 111 12.05 -12.34 -0.87
N ASN A 112 11.46 -11.15 -0.84
CA ASN A 112 11.74 -10.13 0.16
C ASN A 112 10.67 -10.09 1.25
N PHE A 113 9.42 -10.35 0.88
CA PHE A 113 8.27 -10.33 1.77
C PHE A 113 7.19 -11.30 1.28
N GLY A 114 6.19 -11.56 2.11
CA GLY A 114 5.01 -12.35 1.75
C GLY A 114 4.22 -12.75 2.98
N LEU A 115 3.13 -13.48 2.78
CA LEU A 115 2.32 -14.07 3.86
C LEU A 115 2.89 -15.44 4.26
N LEU A 116 2.69 -15.79 5.53
CA LEU A 116 2.90 -17.17 5.97
C LEU A 116 1.82 -18.06 5.35
N SER A 117 2.23 -19.05 4.57
CA SER A 117 1.34 -20.11 4.08
C SER A 117 0.79 -20.94 5.25
N PRO A 118 -0.27 -21.74 5.06
CA PRO A 118 -0.77 -22.63 6.13
C PRO A 118 0.32 -23.52 6.72
N ASP A 119 1.21 -24.04 5.88
CA ASP A 119 2.32 -24.88 6.31
C ASP A 119 3.40 -24.09 7.05
N ASP A 120 3.72 -22.87 6.60
CA ASP A 120 4.64 -21.97 7.31
C ASP A 120 4.09 -21.64 8.70
N LEU A 121 2.79 -21.33 8.78
CA LEU A 121 2.12 -21.01 10.02
C LEU A 121 2.14 -22.20 10.99
N ALA A 122 1.87 -23.41 10.50
CA ALA A 122 1.94 -24.63 11.31
C ALA A 122 3.35 -24.86 11.86
N ARG A 123 4.39 -24.76 11.01
CA ARG A 123 5.80 -24.85 11.43
C ARG A 123 6.16 -23.78 12.46
N ALA A 124 5.71 -22.55 12.22
CA ALA A 124 6.07 -21.43 13.07
C ALA A 124 5.38 -21.50 14.44
N LEU A 125 4.12 -21.96 14.50
CA LEU A 125 3.40 -22.22 15.74
C LEU A 125 3.94 -23.43 16.51
N ALA A 126 4.41 -24.47 15.80
CA ALA A 126 5.07 -25.61 16.45
C ALA A 126 6.37 -25.19 17.15
N ARG A 127 7.10 -24.22 16.57
CA ARG A 127 8.32 -23.67 17.17
C ARG A 127 8.04 -22.64 18.27
N ASP A 128 7.09 -21.74 18.03
CA ASP A 128 6.68 -20.72 18.99
C ASP A 128 5.15 -20.69 19.12
N PRO A 129 4.60 -21.41 20.11
CA PRO A 129 3.17 -21.43 20.38
C PRO A 129 2.59 -20.05 20.72
N LYS A 130 3.42 -19.10 21.17
CA LYS A 130 3.03 -17.74 21.58
C LYS A 130 3.30 -16.70 20.50
N MET A 131 3.54 -17.11 19.26
CA MET A 131 3.76 -16.21 18.13
C MET A 131 2.72 -15.07 18.07
N PRO A 132 3.14 -13.80 17.92
CA PRO A 132 2.25 -12.66 17.84
C PRO A 132 1.17 -12.81 16.76
N ARG A 133 -0.03 -12.28 17.03
CA ARG A 133 -1.15 -12.33 16.08
C ARG A 133 -0.85 -11.52 14.81
N SER A 134 -0.13 -10.41 14.92
CA SER A 134 0.33 -9.58 13.80
C SER A 134 1.04 -10.44 12.75
N ARG A 135 2.06 -11.20 13.16
CA ARG A 135 2.83 -12.12 12.30
C ARG A 135 1.99 -13.11 11.52
N ARG A 136 0.87 -13.54 12.10
CA ARG A 136 -0.06 -14.47 11.45
C ARG A 136 -0.86 -13.79 10.35
N LEU A 137 -1.11 -12.48 10.44
CA LEU A 137 -2.05 -11.75 9.59
C LEU A 137 -1.40 -10.82 8.56
N VAL A 138 -0.22 -10.27 8.86
CA VAL A 138 0.47 -9.28 8.02
C VAL A 138 1.63 -9.90 7.26
N ALA A 139 2.12 -9.20 6.24
CA ALA A 139 3.31 -9.63 5.51
C ALA A 139 4.55 -9.66 6.41
N VAL A 140 5.35 -10.71 6.26
CA VAL A 140 6.62 -10.90 6.97
C VAL A 140 7.81 -10.80 6.01
N PRO A 141 9.01 -10.45 6.50
CA PRO A 141 10.24 -10.50 5.70
C PRO A 141 10.64 -11.93 5.33
N PHE A 142 11.25 -12.09 4.16
CA PHE A 142 11.80 -13.36 3.67
C PHE A 142 13.33 -13.29 3.64
N VAL A 143 13.98 -14.40 3.98
CA VAL A 143 15.45 -14.53 3.90
C VAL A 143 15.89 -15.02 2.52
N GLY A 144 14.99 -15.63 1.78
CA GLY A 144 15.21 -16.14 0.44
C GLY A 144 13.89 -16.53 -0.21
N LYS A 145 13.97 -17.09 -1.42
CA LYS A 145 12.80 -17.52 -2.18
C LYS A 145 11.99 -18.55 -1.38
N ASP A 146 10.73 -18.24 -1.12
CA ASP A 146 9.76 -19.07 -0.39
C ASP A 146 10.20 -19.44 1.04
N VAL A 147 11.15 -18.71 1.62
CA VAL A 147 11.63 -18.93 2.98
C VAL A 147 11.37 -17.69 3.84
N PRO A 148 10.29 -17.67 4.63
CA PRO A 148 10.05 -16.58 5.56
C PRO A 148 11.13 -16.58 6.64
N THR A 149 11.43 -15.40 7.18
CA THR A 149 12.24 -15.29 8.40
C THR A 149 11.59 -16.09 9.55
N ALA A 150 12.39 -16.51 10.52
CA ALA A 150 11.90 -17.19 11.71
C ALA A 150 11.02 -16.29 12.59
N ALA A 151 11.49 -15.07 12.84
CA ALA A 151 10.90 -14.17 13.83
C ALA A 151 10.99 -12.67 13.48
N SER A 152 11.73 -12.27 12.44
CA SER A 152 11.84 -10.85 12.07
C SER A 152 10.50 -10.29 11.57
N GLU A 153 10.22 -9.04 11.91
CA GLU A 153 9.09 -8.25 11.41
C GLU A 153 9.60 -6.92 10.87
N PHE A 154 8.81 -6.23 10.04
CA PHE A 154 9.20 -4.89 9.60
C PHE A 154 9.00 -3.89 10.74
N SER A 155 10.00 -3.03 10.97
CA SER A 155 9.97 -2.05 12.06
C SER A 155 9.04 -0.86 11.78
N HIS A 156 8.80 -0.55 10.50
CA HIS A 156 8.00 0.62 10.10
C HIS A 156 6.55 0.19 9.77
N PRO A 157 5.54 0.74 10.47
CA PRO A 157 4.15 0.30 10.30
C PRO A 157 3.64 0.50 8.86
N ASP A 158 3.95 1.63 8.22
CA ASP A 158 3.51 1.87 6.84
C ASP A 158 4.14 0.91 5.81
N VAL A 159 5.38 0.46 6.05
CA VAL A 159 6.01 -0.57 5.21
C VAL A 159 5.28 -1.89 5.39
N VAL A 160 4.94 -2.28 6.64
CA VAL A 160 4.11 -3.48 6.89
C VAL A 160 2.80 -3.38 6.14
N ILE A 161 2.10 -2.24 6.22
CA ILE A 161 0.81 -2.02 5.55
C ILE A 161 0.98 -2.16 4.03
N GLY A 162 1.97 -1.48 3.45
CA GLY A 162 2.24 -1.53 2.01
C GLY A 162 2.57 -2.93 1.52
N MET A 163 3.48 -3.63 2.20
CA MET A 163 3.83 -5.02 1.87
C MET A 163 2.65 -5.97 2.06
N THR A 164 1.82 -5.76 3.10
CA THR A 164 0.64 -6.61 3.36
C THR A 164 -0.41 -6.46 2.27
N ILE A 165 -0.69 -5.22 1.84
CA ILE A 165 -1.60 -4.97 0.71
C ILE A 165 -1.09 -5.64 -0.56
N LEU A 166 0.20 -5.53 -0.85
CA LEU A 166 0.81 -6.18 -2.02
C LEU A 166 0.77 -7.71 -1.91
N ALA A 167 1.10 -8.28 -0.75
CA ALA A 167 1.10 -9.72 -0.54
C ALA A 167 -0.31 -10.30 -0.74
N TYR A 168 -1.35 -9.72 -0.13
CA TYR A 168 -2.73 -10.14 -0.39
C TYR A 168 -3.16 -9.94 -1.84
N ARG A 169 -2.63 -8.92 -2.52
CA ARG A 169 -2.93 -8.70 -3.95
C ARG A 169 -2.30 -9.75 -4.85
N TYR A 170 -1.17 -10.33 -4.46
CA TYR A 170 -0.42 -11.30 -5.27
C TYR A 170 -0.73 -12.76 -4.88
N GLU A 171 -0.79 -13.05 -3.59
CA GLU A 171 -1.02 -14.40 -3.03
C GLU A 171 -2.50 -14.70 -2.83
N GLY A 172 -3.35 -13.68 -2.70
CA GLY A 172 -4.76 -13.81 -2.34
C GLY A 172 -4.99 -13.99 -0.83
N LEU A 173 -6.25 -14.16 -0.44
CA LEU A 173 -6.62 -14.45 0.95
C LEU A 173 -6.35 -15.92 1.27
N ARG A 174 -5.84 -16.20 2.47
CA ARG A 174 -5.75 -17.58 2.96
C ARG A 174 -7.14 -18.09 3.31
N PRO A 175 -7.40 -19.41 3.24
CA PRO A 175 -8.71 -19.97 3.60
C PRO A 175 -9.16 -19.64 5.03
N SER A 176 -8.21 -19.44 5.97
CA SER A 176 -8.50 -18.99 7.33
C SER A 176 -9.01 -17.54 7.36
N ASP A 177 -8.35 -16.65 6.62
CA ASP A 177 -8.67 -15.22 6.58
C ASP A 177 -10.01 -15.00 5.89
N PHE A 178 -10.24 -15.71 4.78
CA PHE A 178 -11.53 -15.69 4.09
C PHE A 178 -12.67 -16.14 5.01
N ARG A 179 -12.51 -17.25 5.74
CA ARG A 179 -13.52 -17.71 6.70
C ARG A 179 -13.75 -16.73 7.83
N ALA A 180 -12.70 -16.08 8.33
CA ALA A 180 -12.81 -15.07 9.38
C ALA A 180 -13.61 -13.86 8.90
N ILE A 181 -13.30 -13.34 7.70
CA ILE A 181 -14.02 -12.22 7.09
C ILE A 181 -15.48 -12.59 6.81
N MET A 182 -15.75 -13.76 6.23
CA MET A 182 -17.12 -14.20 5.95
C MET A 182 -17.95 -14.36 7.22
N ARG A 183 -17.34 -14.84 8.30
CA ARG A 183 -18.01 -14.92 9.60
C ARG A 183 -18.33 -13.53 10.15
N GLN A 184 -17.37 -12.62 10.11
CA GLN A 184 -17.58 -11.25 10.56
C GLN A 184 -18.70 -10.56 9.77
N LEU A 185 -18.67 -10.66 8.43
CA LEU A 185 -19.73 -10.11 7.58
C LEU A 185 -21.11 -10.73 7.86
N TYR A 186 -21.15 -12.03 8.17
CA TYR A 186 -22.40 -12.69 8.55
C TYR A 186 -22.92 -12.20 9.91
N GLU A 187 -22.03 -12.04 10.89
CA GLU A 187 -22.35 -11.50 12.22
C GLU A 187 -22.88 -10.07 12.11
N GLU A 188 -22.18 -9.18 11.39
CA GLU A 188 -22.60 -7.81 11.12
C GLU A 188 -23.98 -7.78 10.43
N MET A 189 -24.15 -8.56 9.36
CA MET A 189 -25.45 -8.68 8.68
C MET A 189 -26.54 -9.18 9.62
N SER A 190 -26.24 -10.09 10.55
CA SER A 190 -27.24 -10.65 11.47
C SER A 190 -27.72 -9.65 12.52
N GLU A 191 -26.85 -8.71 12.92
CA GLU A 191 -27.16 -7.62 13.86
C GLU A 191 -27.99 -6.50 13.24
N GLU A 192 -27.96 -6.36 11.91
CA GLU A 192 -28.75 -5.37 11.20
C GLU A 192 -30.26 -5.61 11.32
N GLN A 193 -31.03 -4.53 11.45
CA GLN A 193 -32.49 -4.61 11.56
C GLN A 193 -33.16 -4.54 10.18
N GLY A 194 -34.30 -5.22 10.04
CA GLY A 194 -35.13 -5.21 8.84
C GLY A 194 -35.02 -6.46 7.97
N PRO A 195 -35.75 -6.55 6.84
CA PRO A 195 -35.77 -7.73 5.98
C PRO A 195 -34.43 -7.97 5.28
N TYR A 196 -33.92 -9.21 5.28
CA TYR A 196 -32.61 -9.58 4.72
C TYR A 196 -32.35 -9.03 3.30
N GLY A 197 -33.32 -9.12 2.39
CA GLY A 197 -33.15 -8.65 1.00
C GLY A 197 -33.16 -7.12 0.82
N LYS A 198 -33.31 -6.35 1.90
CA LYS A 198 -33.32 -4.87 1.91
C LYS A 198 -32.28 -4.28 2.85
N ARG A 199 -31.44 -5.12 3.44
CA ARG A 199 -30.28 -4.69 4.23
C ARG A 199 -29.20 -4.14 3.27
N PRO A 200 -28.50 -3.04 3.62
CA PRO A 200 -27.51 -2.39 2.77
C PRO A 200 -26.40 -3.30 2.25
#